data_AF-A0A960FJ78-F1
#
_entry.id   AF-A0A960FJ78-F1
#
_cell.length_a   1.000
_cell.length_b   1.000
_cell.length_c   1.000
_cell.angle_alpha   90.00
_cell.angle_beta   90.00
_cell.angle_gamma   90.00
#
_symmetry.space_group_name_H-M   'P 1'
#
loop_
_entity.id
_entity.type
_entity.pdbx_description
1 polymer ?
#
loop_
_entity_poly.entity_id
_entity_poly.type
_entity_poly.pdbx_seq_one_letter_code
_entity_poly.pdbx_strand_id
1 'polypeptide(L)' 'LIRTKVNLIPEAVQEIRVVDIVGLDKQADGGTHVASTGEVGRLRVVKTESKGKGNKRLRVEVVDADG' A
#
# COMPACT_ATOMS: atom_id res chain seq x y z
N LEU A 1 -0.57 -11.11 -3.49
CA LEU A 1 -0.97 -11.10 -2.07
C LEU A 1 0.26 -10.76 -1.22
N ILE A 2 0.29 -9.59 -0.61
CA ILE A 2 1.35 -9.22 0.34
C ILE A 2 0.84 -9.65 1.70
N ARG A 3 1.38 -10.76 2.24
CA ARG A 3 0.98 -11.23 3.57
C ARG A 3 1.78 -10.49 4.64
N THR A 4 1.10 -10.05 5.68
CA THR A 4 1.72 -9.51 6.90
C THR A 4 2.74 -10.51 7.44
N LYS A 5 4.02 -10.12 7.46
CA LYS A 5 5.07 -10.86 8.15
C LYS A 5 5.04 -10.46 9.62
N VAL A 6 4.22 -11.16 10.40
CA VAL A 6 4.02 -10.88 11.83
C VAL A 6 5.34 -10.87 12.60
N ASN A 7 6.29 -11.71 12.19
CA ASN A 7 7.62 -11.79 12.79
C ASN A 7 8.51 -10.55 12.58
N LEU A 8 8.11 -9.60 11.72
CA LEU A 8 8.82 -8.32 11.52
C LEU A 8 8.21 -7.19 12.34
N ILE A 9 7.13 -7.44 13.08
CA ILE A 9 6.49 -6.44 13.93
C ILE A 9 7.30 -6.33 15.22
N PRO A 10 7.74 -5.12 15.63
CA PRO A 10 8.49 -4.94 16.86
C PRO A 10 7.71 -5.42 18.09
N GLU A 11 8.38 -6.07 19.05
CA GLU A 11 7.74 -6.59 20.27
C GLU A 11 7.03 -5.52 21.12
N ALA A 12 7.48 -4.26 21.01
CA ALA A 12 6.87 -3.13 21.70
C ALA A 12 5.46 -2.77 21.16
N VAL A 13 5.07 -3.27 20.00
CA VAL A 13 3.76 -3.01 19.39
C VAL A 13 2.71 -3.94 20.03
N GLN A 14 1.92 -3.39 20.94
CA GLN A 14 0.88 -4.14 21.67
C GLN A 14 -0.40 -4.32 20.86
N GLU A 15 -0.69 -3.39 19.95
CA GLU A 15 -1.87 -3.42 19.10
C GLU A 15 -1.47 -3.25 17.62
N ILE A 16 -2.00 -4.13 16.77
CA ILE A 16 -1.75 -4.10 15.33
C ILE A 16 -3.02 -3.60 14.64
N ARG A 17 -2.91 -2.46 13.95
CA ARG A 17 -3.95 -1.99 13.04
C ARG A 17 -3.83 -2.71 11.71
N VAL A 18 -4.97 -3.14 11.18
CA VAL A 18 -5.06 -3.84 9.90
C VAL A 18 -5.96 -3.05 8.96
N VAL A 19 -5.46 -2.80 7.75
CA VAL A 19 -6.23 -2.24 6.65
C VAL A 19 -6.67 -3.40 5.75
N ASP A 20 -7.97 -3.48 5.50
CA ASP A 20 -8.59 -4.51 4.67
C ASP A 20 -9.25 -3.85 3.45
N ILE A 21 -8.64 -4.01 2.28
CA ILE A 21 -9.29 -3.70 1.02
C ILE A 21 -10.10 -4.94 0.64
N VAL A 22 -11.38 -4.90 0.98
CA VAL A 22 -12.29 -6.05 0.93
C VAL A 22 -12.25 -6.73 -0.44
N GLY A 23 -11.96 -8.03 -0.44
CA GLY A 23 -11.89 -8.85 -1.65
C GLY A 23 -10.59 -8.72 -2.44
N LEU A 24 -9.61 -7.92 -1.98
CA LEU A 24 -8.33 -7.70 -2.66
C LEU A 24 -7.11 -8.00 -1.80
N ASP A 25 -6.91 -7.28 -0.68
CA ASP A 25 -5.68 -7.36 0.11
C ASP A 25 -5.91 -6.96 1.57
N LYS A 26 -5.09 -7.51 2.48
CA LYS A 26 -5.17 -7.28 3.93
C LYS A 26 -3.78 -7.13 4.49
N GLN A 27 -3.49 -5.99 5.12
CA GLN A 27 -2.14 -5.62 5.56
C GLN A 27 -2.14 -4.98 6.96
N ALA A 28 -1.06 -5.17 7.71
CA ALA A 28 -0.80 -4.37 8.90
C ALA A 28 -0.25 -3.00 8.47
N ASP A 29 -0.96 -1.92 8.83
CA ASP A 29 -0.57 -0.54 8.53
C ASP A 29 -1.07 0.41 9.64
N GLY A 30 -0.20 1.34 10.05
CA GLY A 30 -0.48 2.36 11.05
C GLY A 30 -0.85 3.73 10.46
N GLY A 31 -0.85 3.88 9.14
CA GLY A 31 -1.19 5.13 8.45
C GLY A 31 -2.65 5.58 8.62
N THR A 32 -2.93 6.79 8.14
CA THR A 32 -4.30 7.29 7.92
C THR A 32 -4.71 6.96 6.50
N HIS A 33 -5.89 6.37 6.34
CA HIS A 33 -6.42 5.96 5.04
C HIS A 33 -7.76 6.63 4.77
N VAL A 34 -8.07 6.81 3.49
CA VAL A 34 -9.41 7.12 3.01
C VAL A 34 -10.38 5.97 3.28
N ALA A 35 -11.68 6.24 3.28
CA ALA A 35 -12.68 5.22 3.59
C ALA A 35 -12.90 4.22 2.45
N SER A 36 -12.62 4.61 1.20
CA SER A 36 -12.80 3.78 0.01
C SER A 36 -11.74 4.03 -1.06
N THR A 37 -11.47 3.04 -1.91
CA THR A 37 -10.48 3.17 -3.01
C THR A 37 -10.86 4.23 -4.04
N GLY A 38 -12.15 4.55 -4.18
CA GLY A 38 -12.64 5.58 -5.08
C GLY A 38 -12.20 7.00 -4.70
N GLU A 39 -12.00 7.27 -3.41
CA GLU A 39 -11.54 8.58 -2.92
C GLU A 39 -10.11 8.92 -3.34
N VAL A 40 -9.30 7.92 -3.71
CA VAL A 40 -7.94 8.15 -4.23
C VAL A 40 -7.99 8.70 -5.66
N GLY A 41 -9.03 8.39 -6.43
CA GLY A 41 -9.10 8.72 -7.86
C GLY A 41 -8.26 7.81 -8.76
N ARG A 42 -8.04 8.22 -10.00
CA ARG A 42 -7.32 7.44 -11.01
C ARG A 42 -5.81 7.48 -10.79
N LEU A 43 -5.16 6.33 -10.96
CA LEU A 43 -3.71 6.18 -10.87
C LEU A 43 -3.09 5.94 -12.25
N ARG A 44 -1.91 6.53 -12.49
CA ARG A 44 -1.08 6.28 -13.67
C ARG A 44 0.31 5.83 -13.26
N VAL A 45 0.84 4.76 -13.88
CA VAL A 45 2.26 4.39 -13.74
C VAL A 45 3.08 5.29 -14.65
N VAL A 46 3.88 6.18 -14.07
CA VAL A 46 4.69 7.16 -14.83
C VAL A 46 6.10 6.66 -15.11
N LYS A 47 6.62 5.73 -14.30
CA LYS A 47 7.94 5.13 -14.55
C LYS A 47 8.04 3.74 -13.95
N THR A 48 8.75 2.86 -14.66
CA THR A 48 9.15 1.55 -14.16
C THR A 48 10.67 1.42 -14.25
N GLU A 49 11.31 1.00 -13.17
CA GLU A 49 12.76 0.77 -13.11
C GLU A 49 13.08 -0.59 -12.50
N SER A 50 14.02 -1.33 -13.08
CA SER A 50 14.59 -2.51 -12.42
C SER A 50 15.54 -2.05 -11.30
N LYS A 51 15.50 -2.73 -10.16
CA LYS A 51 16.44 -2.56 -9.03
C LYS A 51 17.23 -3.85 -8.76
N GLY A 52 17.49 -4.63 -9.82
CA GLY A 52 18.14 -5.93 -9.74
C GLY A 52 17.15 -7.09 -9.83
N LYS A 53 17.65 -8.31 -9.61
CA LYS A 53 16.88 -9.55 -9.80
C LYS A 53 15.67 -9.58 -8.87
N GLY A 54 14.47 -9.68 -9.47
CA GLY A 54 13.20 -9.78 -8.74
C GLY A 54 12.63 -8.47 -8.18
N ASN A 55 13.35 -7.35 -8.29
CA ASN A 55 12.91 -6.07 -7.73
C ASN A 55 12.61 -5.05 -8.84
N LYS A 56 11.39 -4.50 -8.81
CA LYS A 56 10.93 -3.45 -9.71
C LYS A 56 10.41 -2.28 -8.89
N ARG A 57 10.88 -1.07 -9.18
CA ARG A 57 10.37 0.18 -8.60
C ARG A 57 9.40 0.82 -9.58
N LEU A 58 8.18 1.05 -9.11
CA LEU A 58 7.15 1.80 -9.84
C LEU A 58 7.09 3.22 -9.28
N ARG A 59 6.98 4.21 -10.16
CA ARG A 59 6.51 5.56 -9.80
C ARG A 59 5.09 5.69 -10.32
N VAL A 60 4.19 6.15 -9.46
CA VAL A 60 2.77 6.34 -9.76
C VAL A 60 2.37 7.79 -9.46
N GLU A 61 1.36 8.25 -10.18
CA GLU A 61 0.76 9.58 -10.06
C GLU A 61 -0.75 9.42 -9.86
N VAL A 62 -1.33 10.25 -9.00
CA VAL A 62 -2.78 10.42 -8.88
C VAL A 62 -3.20 11.47 -9.90
N VAL A 63 -4.01 11.08 -10.89
CA VAL A 63 -4.36 11.93 -12.04
C VAL A 63 -5.41 12.98 -11.68
N ASP A 64 -6.20 12.71 -10.65
CA ASP A 64 -7.36 13.53 -10.26
C ASP A 64 -7.08 14.40 -9.03
N ALA A 65 -5.80 14.60 -8.68
CA ALA A 65 -5.40 15.32 -7.46
C ALA A 65 -5.64 16.84 -7.53
N ASP A 66 -5.88 17.39 -8.73
CA ASP A 66 -6.08 18.83 -8.97
C ASP A 66 -7.56 19.27 -8.83
N GLY A 67 -8.26 18.72 -7.83
CA GLY A 67 -9.61 19.15 -7.42
C GLY A 67 -9.57 20.22 -6.34
#